data_AF-A0A3M7PUY0-F1
#
_entry.id   AF-A0A3M7PUY0-F1
#
_cell.length_a   1.000
_cell.length_b   1.000
_cell.length_c   1.000
_cell.angle_alpha   90.00
_cell.angle_beta   90.00
_cell.angle_gamma   90.00
#
_symmetry.space_group_name_H-M   'P 1'
#
loop_
_entity.id
_entity.type
_entity.pdbx_description
1 polymer ?
#
loop_
_entity_poly.entity_id
_entity_poly.type
_entity_poly.pdbx_seq_one_letter_code
_entity_poly.pdbx_strand_id
1 'polypeptide(L)'
;MIKIPSTRLQSLSQPRLNRCEHQPRSSYTLVPLGALKFETTSRLASLSLPRLRNDNHVKTEFSRFGYDPTNSCVFNKTALRAQCSEHVNSLARPKFDYNGYQFAYPVQREISKGAKSATATERILKLATPRIKKDNHVKEL
;
A
#
# COMPACT_ATOMS: atom_id res chain seq x y z
N MET A 1 42.08 40.71 -8.98
CA MET A 1 40.69 41.12 -9.32
C MET A 1 39.72 40.25 -8.54
N ILE A 2 38.95 40.84 -7.62
CA ILE A 2 37.95 40.13 -6.83
C ILE A 2 36.68 40.01 -7.67
N LYS A 3 36.20 38.80 -7.94
CA LYS A 3 34.96 38.57 -8.71
C LYS A 3 33.77 38.69 -7.77
N ILE A 4 32.97 39.74 -7.95
CA ILE A 4 31.73 39.94 -7.20
C ILE A 4 30.63 39.08 -7.85
N PRO A 5 29.95 38.20 -7.10
CA PRO A 5 28.87 37.39 -7.64
C PRO A 5 27.67 38.25 -8.03
N SER A 6 26.92 37.81 -9.04
CA SER A 6 25.69 38.50 -9.45
C SER A 6 24.63 38.48 -8.35
N THR A 7 23.73 39.46 -8.36
CA THR A 7 22.61 39.57 -7.40
C THR A 7 21.75 38.30 -7.37
N ARG A 8 21.58 37.65 -8.53
CA ARG A 8 20.90 36.36 -8.65
C ARG A 8 21.67 35.21 -7.97
N LEU A 9 22.99 35.19 -8.08
CA LEU A 9 23.81 34.20 -7.37
C LEU A 9 23.72 34.38 -5.85
N GLN A 10 23.72 35.63 -5.37
CA GLN A 10 23.48 35.93 -3.97
C GLN A 10 22.09 35.47 -3.51
N SER A 11 21.02 35.70 -4.28
CA SER A 11 19.68 35.26 -3.90
C SER A 11 19.52 33.74 -3.88
N LEU A 12 20.20 33.03 -4.78
CA LEU A 12 20.18 31.56 -4.83
C LEU A 12 21.03 30.91 -3.73
N SER A 13 22.04 31.62 -3.22
CA SER A 13 22.86 31.15 -2.10
C SER A 13 22.15 31.22 -0.74
N GLN A 14 21.04 31.95 -0.65
CA GLN A 14 20.25 31.97 0.58
C GLN A 14 19.54 30.62 0.76
N PRO A 15 19.59 30.02 1.96
CA PRO A 15 18.86 28.80 2.25
C PRO A 15 17.37 29.06 2.02
N ARG A 16 16.69 28.14 1.34
CA ARG A 16 15.23 28.23 1.22
C ARG A 16 14.65 28.20 2.62
N LEU A 17 13.95 29.26 3.02
CA LEU A 17 13.15 29.25 4.23
C LEU A 17 12.23 28.03 4.16
N ASN A 18 12.27 27.18 5.19
CA ASN A 18 11.44 25.99 5.29
C ASN A 18 9.98 26.42 5.16
N ARG A 19 9.39 26.26 3.98
CA ARG A 19 8.03 26.73 3.68
C ARG A 19 6.95 25.79 4.22
N CYS A 20 7.28 24.98 5.21
CA CYS A 20 6.38 23.98 5.77
C CYS A 20 6.33 24.14 7.29
N GLU A 21 5.63 25.17 7.76
CA GLU A 21 4.78 24.95 8.92
C GLU A 21 3.68 24.01 8.44
N HIS A 22 3.84 22.71 8.70
CA HIS A 22 2.80 21.74 8.45
C HIS A 22 1.67 22.01 9.46
N GLN A 23 0.72 22.86 9.07
CA GLN A 23 -0.52 22.99 9.84
C GLN A 23 -1.32 21.69 9.66
N PRO A 24 -1.77 21.04 10.74
CA PRO A 24 -2.61 19.86 10.63
C PRO A 24 -3.85 20.23 9.84
N ARG A 25 -4.02 19.62 8.67
CA ARG A 25 -5.25 19.77 7.89
C ARG A 25 -6.38 19.09 8.67
N SER A 26 -7.46 19.83 8.88
CA SER A 26 -8.73 19.26 9.35
C SER A 26 -9.12 18.06 8.47
N SER A 27 -9.62 16.99 9.10
CA SER A 27 -10.22 15.84 8.42
C SER A 27 -11.48 16.23 7.61
N TYR A 28 -12.04 17.41 7.88
CA TYR A 28 -13.09 18.01 7.09
C TYR A 28 -12.48 18.84 5.96
N THR A 29 -12.73 18.43 4.72
CA THR A 29 -12.32 19.20 3.54
C THR A 29 -13.24 20.41 3.39
N LEU A 30 -12.70 21.61 3.59
CA LEU A 30 -13.39 22.84 3.24
C LEU A 30 -13.48 22.91 1.71
N VAL A 31 -14.66 22.63 1.17
CA VAL A 31 -14.93 22.78 -0.26
C VAL A 31 -15.04 24.29 -0.54
N PRO A 32 -14.22 24.85 -1.46
CA PRO A 32 -14.30 26.28 -1.76
C PRO A 32 -15.68 26.61 -2.34
N LEU A 33 -16.20 27.80 -2.05
CA LEU A 33 -17.54 28.24 -2.50
C LEU A 33 -17.72 28.12 -4.02
N GLY A 34 -16.66 28.30 -4.80
CA GLY A 34 -16.69 28.13 -6.26
C GLY A 34 -16.95 26.69 -6.69
N ALA A 35 -16.49 25.69 -5.93
CA ALA A 35 -16.78 24.29 -6.20
C ALA A 35 -18.22 23.91 -5.81
N LEU A 36 -18.79 24.55 -4.77
CA LEU A 36 -20.20 24.36 -4.40
C LEU A 36 -21.18 24.96 -5.43
N LYS A 37 -20.75 26.03 -6.12
CA LYS A 37 -21.55 26.74 -7.13
C LYS A 37 -21.25 26.30 -8.56
N PHE A 38 -20.41 25.28 -8.76
CA PHE A 38 -19.99 24.89 -10.09
C PHE A 38 -21.12 24.15 -10.82
N GLU A 39 -21.55 24.70 -11.96
CA GLU A 39 -22.47 24.02 -12.87
C GLU A 39 -21.68 23.17 -13.87
N THR A 40 -22.17 21.96 -14.14
CA THR A 40 -21.47 21.01 -15.01
C THR A 40 -21.51 21.49 -16.47
N THR A 41 -20.35 21.48 -17.13
CA THR A 41 -20.28 21.78 -18.57
C THR A 41 -20.87 20.62 -19.37
N SER A 42 -21.38 20.90 -20.58
CA SER A 42 -21.93 19.89 -21.49
C SER A 42 -20.96 18.74 -21.78
N ARG A 43 -19.66 19.05 -21.88
CA ARG A 43 -18.59 18.06 -22.04
C ARG A 43 -18.38 17.21 -20.78
N LEU A 44 -18.42 17.81 -19.59
CA LEU A 44 -18.31 17.03 -18.36
C LEU A 44 -19.53 16.12 -18.17
N ALA A 45 -20.73 16.60 -18.55
CA ALA A 45 -21.93 15.79 -18.53
C ALA A 45 -21.80 14.58 -19.47
N SER A 46 -21.29 14.76 -20.70
CA SER A 46 -21.09 13.63 -21.63
C SER A 46 -20.02 12.65 -21.17
N LEU A 47 -18.95 13.12 -20.52
CA LEU A 47 -17.91 12.26 -19.96
C LEU A 47 -18.34 11.52 -18.69
N SER A 48 -19.33 12.04 -17.96
CA SER A 48 -19.88 11.40 -16.77
C SER A 48 -20.79 10.20 -17.08
N LEU A 49 -21.24 10.09 -18.33
CA LEU A 49 -22.01 8.93 -18.78
C LEU A 49 -21.12 7.66 -18.79
N PRO A 50 -21.64 6.50 -18.36
CA PRO A 50 -20.90 5.26 -18.46
C PRO A 50 -20.57 4.96 -19.91
N ARG A 51 -19.32 4.59 -20.18
CA ARG A 51 -18.91 4.14 -21.51
C ARG A 51 -19.61 2.82 -21.81
N LEU A 52 -20.61 2.86 -22.70
CA LEU A 52 -21.24 1.65 -23.22
C LEU A 52 -20.18 0.84 -23.96
N ARG A 53 -19.90 -0.37 -23.48
CA ARG A 53 -18.94 -1.27 -24.11
C ARG A 53 -19.60 -1.80 -25.38
N ASN A 54 -19.16 -1.31 -26.53
CA ASN A 54 -19.52 -1.93 -27.79
C ASN A 54 -18.78 -3.28 -27.86
N ASP A 55 -19.52 -4.39 -27.85
CA ASP A 55 -18.97 -5.76 -27.94
C ASP A 55 -18.15 -6.02 -29.21
N ASN A 56 -18.14 -5.06 -30.15
CA ASN A 56 -17.33 -5.09 -31.36
C ASN A 56 -15.83 -4.87 -31.10
N HIS A 57 -15.41 -4.37 -29.93
CA HIS A 57 -14.00 -4.25 -29.56
C HIS A 57 -13.32 -5.62 -29.41
N VAL A 58 -14.10 -6.63 -29.01
CA VAL A 58 -13.65 -8.01 -28.83
C VAL A 58 -13.27 -8.60 -30.19
N LYS A 59 -14.12 -8.43 -31.22
CA LYS A 59 -13.90 -9.00 -32.55
C LYS A 59 -12.67 -8.46 -33.27
N THR A 60 -12.29 -7.21 -33.01
CA THR A 60 -11.18 -6.54 -33.71
C THR A 60 -9.82 -6.74 -33.05
N GLU A 61 -9.76 -6.89 -31.72
CA GLU A 61 -8.50 -7.14 -31.01
C GLU A 61 -7.97 -8.57 -31.21
N PHE A 62 -8.86 -9.55 -31.34
CA PHE A 62 -8.49 -10.95 -31.62
C PHE A 62 -7.91 -11.15 -33.03
N SER A 63 -8.42 -10.40 -34.02
CA SER A 63 -7.86 -10.38 -35.38
C SER A 63 -6.44 -9.80 -35.42
N ARG A 64 -6.09 -8.85 -34.53
CA ARG A 64 -4.75 -8.23 -34.47
C ARG A 64 -3.65 -9.24 -34.13
N PHE A 65 -3.95 -10.25 -33.32
CA PHE A 65 -3.01 -11.28 -32.90
C PHE A 65 -3.18 -12.61 -33.65
N GLY A 66 -4.02 -12.65 -34.69
CA GLY A 66 -4.24 -13.86 -35.50
C GLY A 66 -4.93 -15.01 -34.74
N TYR A 67 -5.57 -14.72 -33.60
CA TYR A 67 -6.23 -15.73 -32.78
C TYR A 67 -7.74 -15.59 -32.95
N ASP A 68 -8.38 -16.52 -33.67
CA ASP A 68 -9.84 -16.64 -33.69
C ASP A 68 -10.28 -17.59 -32.57
N PRO A 69 -10.84 -17.09 -31.44
CA PRO A 69 -11.24 -17.94 -30.31
C PRO A 69 -12.31 -18.99 -30.68
N THR A 70 -12.98 -18.83 -31.83
CA THR A 70 -13.98 -19.79 -32.30
C THR A 70 -13.37 -20.97 -33.08
N ASN A 71 -12.18 -20.80 -33.68
CA ASN A 71 -11.51 -21.81 -34.51
C ASN A 71 -10.12 -22.23 -34.01
N SER A 72 -9.51 -21.49 -33.08
CA SER A 72 -8.16 -21.76 -32.57
C SER A 72 -8.10 -22.89 -31.53
N CYS A 73 -9.26 -23.33 -31.03
CA CYS A 73 -9.37 -24.32 -29.97
C CYS A 73 -9.72 -25.71 -30.52
N VAL A 74 -9.17 -26.08 -31.69
CA VAL A 74 -9.12 -27.49 -32.09
C VAL A 74 -7.94 -28.13 -31.34
N PHE A 75 -8.14 -28.42 -30.06
CA PHE A 75 -7.17 -29.19 -29.29
C PHE A 75 -7.00 -30.57 -29.94
N ASN A 76 -5.76 -30.96 -30.22
CA ASN A 76 -5.49 -32.30 -30.72
C ASN A 76 -6.04 -33.32 -29.71
N LYS A 77 -6.78 -34.34 -30.18
CA LYS A 77 -7.37 -35.39 -29.33
C LYS A 77 -6.32 -36.08 -28.44
N THR A 78 -5.07 -36.13 -28.90
CA THR A 78 -3.94 -36.66 -28.11
C THR A 78 -3.57 -35.74 -26.96
N ALA A 79 -3.56 -34.42 -27.17
CA ALA A 79 -3.27 -33.44 -26.12
C ALA A 79 -4.35 -33.45 -25.02
N LEU A 80 -5.63 -33.60 -25.39
CA LEU A 80 -6.73 -33.72 -24.42
C LEU A 80 -6.66 -35.01 -23.57
N ARG A 81 -6.01 -36.05 -24.07
CA ARG A 81 -5.87 -37.35 -23.39
C ARG A 81 -4.51 -37.53 -22.72
N ALA A 82 -3.59 -36.58 -22.92
CA ALA A 82 -2.25 -36.68 -22.36
C ALA A 82 -2.33 -36.60 -20.83
N GLN A 83 -1.80 -37.60 -20.16
CA GLN A 83 -1.64 -37.60 -18.72
C GLN A 83 -0.22 -37.15 -18.36
N CYS A 84 -0.10 -36.38 -17.27
CA CYS A 84 1.20 -36.00 -16.74
C CYS A 84 1.92 -37.24 -16.18
N SER A 85 3.26 -37.22 -16.22
CA SER A 85 4.07 -38.29 -15.62
C SER A 85 3.88 -38.32 -14.10
N GLU A 86 4.15 -39.47 -13.48
CA GLU A 86 4.05 -39.62 -12.01
C GLU A 86 4.89 -38.59 -11.25
N HIS A 87 6.08 -38.27 -11.77
CA HIS A 87 6.93 -37.23 -11.19
C HIS A 87 6.30 -35.84 -11.27
N VAL A 88 5.69 -35.48 -12.39
CA VAL A 88 4.98 -34.19 -12.51
C VAL A 88 3.77 -34.17 -11.58
N ASN A 89 3.03 -35.28 -11.46
CA ASN A 89 1.93 -35.39 -10.52
C ASN A 89 2.39 -35.27 -9.05
N SER A 90 3.58 -35.78 -8.70
CA SER A 90 4.11 -35.66 -7.34
C SER A 90 4.58 -34.25 -7.02
N LEU A 91 5.21 -33.55 -7.97
CA LEU A 91 5.60 -32.14 -7.83
C LEU A 91 4.39 -31.20 -7.79
N ALA A 92 3.30 -31.55 -8.48
CA ALA A 92 2.06 -30.77 -8.46
C ALA A 92 1.32 -30.87 -7.12
N ARG A 93 1.59 -31.89 -6.29
CA ARG A 93 1.00 -31.99 -4.95
C ARG A 93 1.57 -30.88 -4.05
N PRO A 94 0.74 -30.19 -3.26
CA PRO A 94 1.24 -29.22 -2.30
C PRO A 94 2.16 -29.91 -1.30
N LYS A 95 3.16 -29.17 -0.81
CA LYS A 95 4.03 -29.66 0.28
C LYS A 95 3.18 -29.84 1.54
N PHE A 96 3.41 -30.93 2.25
CA PHE A 96 2.81 -31.15 3.57
C PHE A 96 3.40 -30.19 4.60
N ASP A 97 2.61 -29.91 5.63
CA ASP A 97 3.10 -29.20 6.80
C ASP A 97 4.24 -29.99 7.46
N TYR A 98 5.20 -29.27 8.05
CA TYR A 98 6.29 -29.88 8.81
C TYR A 98 5.74 -30.62 10.04
N ASN A 99 6.39 -31.72 10.45
CA ASN A 99 5.93 -32.60 11.54
C ASN A 99 5.76 -31.90 12.91
N GLY A 100 6.34 -30.71 13.09
CA GLY A 100 6.18 -29.85 14.27
C GLY A 100 5.38 -28.57 14.02
N TYR A 101 4.73 -28.44 12.86
CA TYR A 101 3.92 -27.26 12.57
C TYR A 101 2.70 -27.22 13.48
N GLN A 102 2.58 -26.13 14.23
CA GLN A 102 1.41 -25.83 15.03
C GLN A 102 0.70 -24.65 14.40
N PHE A 103 -0.60 -24.83 14.11
CA PHE A 103 -1.44 -23.73 13.64
C PHE A 103 -1.47 -22.59 14.66
N ALA A 104 -1.74 -21.38 14.17
CA ALA A 104 -1.92 -20.23 15.04
C ALA A 104 -2.99 -20.51 16.11
N TYR A 105 -2.71 -20.08 17.34
CA TYR A 105 -3.70 -20.19 18.42
C TYR A 105 -4.99 -19.44 18.06
N PRO A 106 -6.16 -19.94 18.48
CA PRO A 106 -7.42 -19.24 18.24
C PRO A 106 -7.41 -17.85 18.91
N VAL A 107 -8.12 -16.90 18.29
CA VAL A 107 -8.22 -15.51 18.79
C VAL A 107 -8.77 -15.46 20.21
N GLN A 108 -9.76 -16.31 20.51
CA GLN A 108 -10.30 -16.49 21.85
C GLN A 108 -9.67 -17.72 22.47
N ARG A 109 -8.87 -17.52 23.51
CA ARG A 109 -8.30 -18.60 24.32
C ARG A 109 -8.50 -18.32 25.79
N GLU A 110 -8.76 -19.38 26.55
CA GLU A 110 -8.78 -19.27 28.00
C GLU A 110 -7.36 -19.03 28.52
N ILE A 111 -7.21 -17.94 29.28
CA ILE A 111 -5.98 -17.60 29.96
C ILE A 111 -6.04 -18.24 31.36
N SER A 112 -4.94 -18.86 31.79
CA SER A 112 -4.88 -19.50 33.11
C SER A 112 -5.17 -18.50 34.23
N LYS A 113 -5.76 -18.97 35.34
CA LYS A 113 -6.05 -18.11 36.50
C LYS A 113 -4.80 -17.39 37.00
N GLY A 114 -3.67 -18.10 37.05
CA GLY A 114 -2.37 -17.55 37.45
C GLY A 114 -1.88 -16.43 36.54
N ALA A 115 -2.08 -16.53 35.23
CA ALA A 115 -1.73 -15.45 34.30
C ALA A 115 -2.69 -14.26 34.43
N LYS A 116 -3.98 -14.47 34.72
CA LYS A 116 -4.94 -13.39 34.99
C LYS A 116 -4.64 -12.65 36.30
N SER A 117 -4.10 -13.34 37.31
CA SER A 117 -3.76 -12.78 38.61
C SER A 117 -2.29 -12.37 38.73
N ALA A 118 -1.48 -12.52 37.69
CA ALA A 118 -0.06 -12.21 37.74
C ALA A 118 0.15 -10.70 37.89
N THR A 119 0.94 -10.30 38.89
CA THR A 119 1.35 -8.92 39.11
C THR A 119 2.77 -8.71 38.60
N ALA A 120 3.07 -7.46 38.19
CA ALA A 120 4.40 -7.11 37.73
C ALA A 120 5.43 -7.28 38.86
N THR A 121 6.59 -7.85 38.55
CA THR A 121 7.69 -7.96 39.53
C THR A 121 8.31 -6.60 39.82
N GLU A 122 8.94 -6.45 40.99
CA GLU A 122 9.60 -5.20 41.38
C GLU A 122 10.61 -4.71 40.33
N ARG A 123 11.34 -5.63 39.68
CA ARG A 123 12.28 -5.30 38.62
C ARG A 123 11.56 -4.67 37.41
N ILE A 124 10.43 -5.25 37.00
CA ILE A 124 9.62 -4.72 35.89
C ILE A 124 9.09 -3.33 36.26
N LEU A 125 8.60 -3.14 37.48
CA LEU A 125 8.15 -1.83 37.97
C LEU A 125 9.29 -0.80 37.94
N LYS A 126 10.50 -1.17 38.39
CA LYS A 126 11.69 -0.30 38.34
C LYS A 126 12.14 0.05 36.92
N LEU A 127 11.92 -0.83 35.94
CA LEU A 127 12.27 -0.58 34.54
C LEU A 127 11.20 0.22 33.80
N ALA A 128 9.94 0.10 34.23
CA ALA A 128 8.83 0.88 33.69
C ALA A 128 8.90 2.36 34.09
N THR A 129 9.67 2.72 35.13
CA THR A 129 9.88 4.12 35.48
C THR A 129 10.72 4.82 34.39
N PRO A 130 10.28 6.00 33.91
CA PRO A 130 11.02 6.73 32.89
C PRO A 130 12.37 7.21 33.45
N ARG A 131 13.42 7.12 32.62
CA ARG A 131 14.72 7.68 32.98
C ARG A 131 14.66 9.21 32.95
N ILE A 132 14.72 9.84 34.11
CA ILE A 132 14.85 11.29 34.23
C ILE A 132 16.28 11.68 33.81
N LYS A 133 16.41 12.50 32.77
CA LYS A 133 17.68 13.15 32.43
C LYS A 133 17.88 14.32 33.38
N LYS A 134 19.01 14.37 34.08
CA LYS A 134 19.41 15.60 34.78
C LYS A 134 19.90 16.58 33.70
N ASP A 135 19.20 17.70 33.55
CA ASP A 135 19.63 18.77 32.67
C ASP A 135 20.87 19.42 33.29
N ASN A 136 22.05 19.00 32.82
CA ASN A 136 23.34 19.53 33.27
C ASN A 136 23.67 20.92 32.66
N HIS A 137 22.65 21.72 32.34
CA HIS A 137 22.84 23.09 31.83
C HIS A 137 22.49 24.11 32.90
N VAL A 138 23.30 24.15 33.97
CA VAL A 138 23.41 25.36 34.79
C VAL A 138 24.17 26.38 33.95
N LYS A 139 23.45 27.32 33.34
CA LYS A 139 24.06 28.56 32.87
C LYS A 139 24.26 29.44 34.11
N GLU A 140 25.51 29.55 34.57
CA GLU A 140 25.87 30.59 35.54
C GLU A 140 25.62 31.96 34.89
N LEU A 141 24.94 32.83 35.64
CA LEU A 141 24.63 34.21 35.29
C LEU A 141 25.81 35.12 35.63
#